data_AF-A0A258KV34-F1
#
_entry.id   AF-A0A258KV34-F1
#
_cell.length_a   1.000
_cell.length_b   1.000
_cell.length_c   1.000
_cell.angle_alpha   90.00
_cell.angle_beta   90.00
_cell.angle_gamma   90.00
#
_symmetry.space_group_name_H-M   'P 1'
#
loop_
_entity.id
_entity.type
_entity.pdbx_description
1 polymer ?
#
loop_
_entity_poly.entity_id
_entity_poly.type
_entity_poly.pdbx_seq_one_letter_code
_entity_poly.pdbx_strand_id
1 'polypeptide(L)' 'MRPEILFPLFTPVSTLKGVGPRVAPLVERLAGPIVRDVLFTVPTSVIRRIATTVDRAVDGQVQTFIVSIDAHQ' A
#
# COMPACT_ATOMS: atom_id res chain seq x y z
N MET A 1 1.90 -9.97 -31.70
CA MET A 1 1.05 -8.82 -31.31
C MET A 1 0.77 -8.88 -29.81
N ARG A 2 0.63 -7.74 -29.13
CA ARG A 2 0.24 -7.69 -27.71
C ARG A 2 -1.28 -7.78 -27.61
N PRO A 3 -1.85 -8.65 -26.74
CA PRO A 3 -3.29 -8.68 -26.47
C PRO A 3 -3.82 -7.34 -25.94
N GLU A 4 -5.01 -6.93 -26.37
CA GLU A 4 -5.62 -5.63 -26.01
C GLU A 4 -5.85 -5.48 -24.50
N ILE A 5 -6.16 -6.58 -23.81
CA ILE A 5 -6.32 -6.60 -22.35
C ILE A 5 -5.07 -6.11 -21.60
N LEU A 6 -3.90 -6.18 -22.22
CA LEU A 6 -2.64 -5.73 -21.60
C LEU A 6 -2.33 -4.25 -21.87
N PHE A 7 -3.05 -3.56 -22.76
CA PHE A 7 -2.75 -2.16 -23.10
C PHE A 7 -2.74 -1.22 -21.89
N PRO A 8 -3.67 -1.34 -20.91
CA PRO A 8 -3.64 -0.51 -19.70
C PRO A 8 -2.36 -0.66 -18.86
N LEU A 9 -1.62 -1.77 -18.97
CA LEU A 9 -0.37 -1.94 -18.23
C LEU A 9 0.78 -1.08 -18.79
N PHE A 10 0.63 -0.59 -20.03
CA PHE A 10 1.65 0.21 -20.72
C PHE A 10 1.27 1.69 -20.83
N THR A 11 0.24 2.14 -20.09
CA THR A 11 -0.10 3.56 -19.96
C THR A 11 0.75 4.22 -18.86
N PRO A 12 0.87 5.56 -18.87
CA PRO A 12 1.56 6.29 -17.81
C PRO A 12 0.96 6.03 -16.41
N VAL A 13 1.80 6.03 -15.37
CA VAL A 13 1.35 5.82 -13.98
C VAL A 13 0.33 6.85 -13.49
N SER A 14 0.30 8.04 -14.08
CA SER A 14 -0.70 9.10 -13.79
C SER A 14 -2.14 8.71 -14.16
N THR A 15 -2.33 7.63 -14.93
CA THR A 15 -3.66 7.06 -15.23
C THR A 15 -4.25 6.29 -14.04
N LEU A 16 -3.44 5.94 -13.03
CA LEU A 16 -3.90 5.28 -11.82
C LEU A 16 -4.68 6.25 -10.92
N LYS A 17 -5.82 5.78 -10.39
CA LYS A 17 -6.62 6.54 -9.42
C LYS A 17 -5.76 6.90 -8.20
N GLY A 18 -5.69 8.20 -7.89
CA GLY A 18 -4.90 8.73 -6.78
C GLY A 18 -3.47 9.16 -7.14
N VAL A 19 -2.99 8.90 -8.35
CA VAL A 19 -1.68 9.34 -8.84
C VAL A 19 -1.81 10.68 -9.58
N GLY A 20 -1.99 11.75 -8.81
CA GLY A 20 -2.04 13.12 -9.35
C GLY A 20 -0.66 13.73 -9.65
N PRO A 21 -0.60 14.99 -10.13
CA PRO A 21 0.64 15.65 -10.56
C PRO A 21 1.75 15.71 -9.51
N ARG A 22 1.39 15.73 -8.22
CA ARG A 22 2.36 15.72 -7.11
C ARG A 22 2.92 14.33 -6.82
N VAL A 23 2.13 13.29 -7.06
CA VAL A 23 2.45 11.90 -6.70
C VAL A 23 3.14 11.18 -7.87
N ALA A 24 2.74 11.47 -9.11
CA ALA A 24 3.33 10.90 -10.32
C ALA A 24 4.87 10.90 -10.32
N PRO A 25 5.60 12.01 -10.12
CA PRO A 25 7.07 12.00 -10.16
C PRO A 25 7.69 11.15 -9.04
N LEU A 26 7.00 10.97 -7.90
CA LEU A 26 7.48 10.11 -6.82
C LEU A 26 7.33 8.63 -7.17
N VAL A 27 6.22 8.26 -7.80
CA VAL A 27 5.96 6.89 -8.26
C VAL A 27 6.91 6.53 -9.40
N GLU A 28 7.12 7.44 -10.36
CA GLU A 28 8.06 7.23 -11.47
C GLU A 28 9.48 7.00 -10.97
N ARG A 29 9.91 7.76 -9.95
CA ARG A 29 11.23 7.58 -9.34
C ARG A 29 11.37 6.26 -8.57
N LEU A 30 10.28 5.75 -7.99
CA LEU A 30 10.28 4.52 -7.18
C LEU A 30 10.15 3.25 -8.02
N ALA A 31 9.18 3.24 -8.93
CA ALA A 31 8.71 2.05 -9.65
C ALA A 31 9.03 2.12 -11.14
N GLY A 32 8.77 3.26 -11.78
CA GLY A 32 8.92 3.46 -13.22
C GLY A 32 7.73 4.21 -13.83
N PRO A 33 7.81 4.55 -15.14
CA PRO A 33 6.87 5.44 -15.81
C PRO A 33 5.51 4.80 -16.16
N ILE A 34 5.41 3.48 -16.23
CA ILE A 34 4.17 2.79 -16.64
C ILE A 34 3.56 1.93 -15.52
N VAL A 35 2.26 1.66 -15.64
CA VAL A 35 1.48 0.87 -14.65
C VAL A 35 2.11 -0.48 -14.35
N ARG A 36 2.64 -1.16 -15.37
CA ARG A 36 3.34 -2.46 -15.22
C ARG A 36 4.49 -2.38 -14.23
N ASP A 37 5.25 -1.28 -14.21
CA ASP A 37 6.45 -1.21 -13.39
C ASP A 37 6.08 -1.12 -11.90
N VAL A 38 4.96 -0.45 -11.58
CA VAL A 38 4.35 -0.46 -10.24
C VAL A 38 3.93 -1.88 -9.85
N LEU A 39 3.31 -2.63 -10.77
CA LEU A 39 2.84 -4.01 -10.50
C LEU A 39 4.00 -4.97 -10.14
N PHE A 40 5.18 -4.78 -10.74
CA PHE A 40 6.37 -5.59 -10.46
C PHE A 40 7.31 -4.98 -9.41
N THR A 41 6.90 -3.87 -8.78
CA THR A 41 7.65 -3.32 -7.64
C THR A 41 7.42 -4.19 -6.41
N VAL A 42 8.49 -4.77 -5.87
CA VAL A 42 8.40 -5.66 -4.70
C VAL A 42 8.13 -4.85 -3.42
N PRO A 43 7.33 -5.40 -2.47
CA PRO A 43 7.18 -4.79 -1.16
C PRO A 43 8.52 -4.72 -0.42
N THR A 44 8.79 -3.60 0.24
CA THR A 44 10.00 -3.45 1.06
C THR A 44 9.91 -4.25 2.36
N SER A 45 8.72 -4.38 2.92
CA SER A 45 8.45 -5.17 4.13
C SER A 45 6.96 -5.50 4.25
N VAL A 46 6.62 -6.41 5.16
CA VAL A 46 5.23 -6.79 5.46
C VAL A 46 5.00 -6.63 6.96
N ILE A 47 4.03 -5.79 7.32
CA ILE A 47 3.58 -5.64 8.72
C ILE A 47 2.30 -6.46 8.88
N ARG A 48 2.38 -7.57 9.62
CA ARG A 48 1.19 -8.38 9.97
C ARG A 48 0.57 -7.83 11.25
N ARG A 49 -0.60 -7.19 11.11
CA ARG A 49 -1.37 -6.68 12.25
C ARG A 49 -2.31 -7.77 12.76
N ILE A 50 -1.93 -8.41 13.87
CA ILE A 50 -2.76 -9.39 14.57
C ILE A 50 -3.50 -8.65 15.67
N ALA A 51 -4.83 -8.77 15.68
CA ALA A 51 -5.66 -8.21 16.74
C ALA A 51 -5.49 -9.04 18.02
N THR A 52 -5.35 -8.36 19.15
CA THR A 52 -5.20 -8.97 20.48
C THR A 52 -6.01 -8.22 21.53
N THR A 53 -6.08 -8.77 22.73
CA THR A 53 -6.70 -8.17 23.91
C THR A 53 -5.62 -7.85 24.94
N VAL A 54 -5.93 -6.99 25.91
CA VAL A 54 -4.95 -6.49 26.89
C VAL A 54 -4.36 -7.62 27.74
N ASP A 55 -5.14 -8.65 28.06
CA ASP A 55 -4.70 -9.83 28.81
C ASP A 55 -3.67 -10.69 28.05
N ARG A 56 -3.55 -10.51 26.73
CA ARG A 56 -2.62 -11.24 25.85
C ARG A 56 -1.50 -10.35 25.33
N ALA A 57 -1.29 -9.19 25.95
CA ALA A 57 -0.25 -8.27 25.55
C ALA A 57 1.15 -8.88 25.76
N VAL A 58 1.94 -8.91 24.69
CA VAL A 58 3.38 -9.23 24.77
C VAL A 58 4.20 -7.95 24.90
N ASP A 59 5.06 -7.87 25.91
CA ASP A 59 5.94 -6.71 26.12
C ASP A 59 6.93 -6.52 24.96
N GLY A 60 7.21 -5.26 24.64
CA GLY A 60 8.10 -4.87 23.53
C GLY A 60 7.57 -5.13 22.11
N GLN A 61 6.36 -5.65 21.94
CA GLN A 61 5.77 -5.90 20.61
C GLN A 61 4.71 -4.85 20.23
N VAL A 62 4.80 -4.34 18.99
CA VAL A 62 3.75 -3.50 18.38
C VAL A 62 2.55 -4.37 18.03
N GLN A 63 1.44 -4.19 18.76
CA GLN A 63 0.22 -4.99 18.63
C GLN A 63 -1.01 -4.10 18.40
N THR A 64 -2.02 -4.65 17.73
CA THR A 64 -3.32 -3.98 17.54
C THR A 64 -4.30 -4.49 18.60
N PHE A 65 -4.73 -3.62 19.50
CA PHE A 65 -5.64 -3.99 20.59
C PHE A 65 -7.09 -3.77 20.21
N ILE A 66 -7.94 -4.75 20.54
CA ILE A 66 -9.39 -4.58 20.58
C ILE A 66 -9.73 -4.00 21.95
N VAL A 67 -10.24 -2.77 21.97
CA VAL A 67 -10.60 -2.05 23.20
C VAL A 67 -11.98 -1.42 23.08
N SER A 68 -12.66 -1.28 24.20
CA SER A 68 -13.83 -0.42 24.34
C SER A 68 -13.38 0.92 24.92
N ILE A 69 -13.89 2.03 24.36
CA ILE A 69 -13.64 3.37 24.90
C ILE A 69 -14.83 3.72 25.79
N ASP A 70 -14.61 3.80 27.10
CA ASP A 70 -15.67 4.06 28.07
C ASP A 70 -16.06 5.55 28.13
N ALA A 71 -15.08 6.45 28.02
CA ALA A 71 -15.30 7.89 27.95
C ALA A 71 -14.23 8.55 27.07
N HIS A 72 -14.64 9.58 26.33
CA HIS A 72 -13.75 10.45 25.56
C HIS A 72 -14.20 11.90 25.75
N GLN A 73 -13.26 12.82 25.95
CA GLN A 73 -13.51 14.24 26.19
C GLN A 73 -12.99 15.08 25.02
#